data_AF-A0A2M7KNL4-F1
#
_entry.id   AF-A0A2M7KNL4-F1
#
_cell.length_a   1.000
_cell.length_b   1.000
_cell.length_c   1.000
_cell.angle_alpha   90.00
_cell.angle_beta   90.00
_cell.angle_gamma   90.00
#
_symmetry.space_group_name_H-M   'P 1'
#
loop_
_entity.id
_entity.type
_entity.pdbx_description
1 polymer ?
#
loop_
_entity_poly.entity_id
_entity_poly.type
_entity_poly.pdbx_seq_one_letter_code
_entity_poly.pdbx_strand_id
1 'polypeptide(L)'
;MPTMTMRQRMLALVQGRQHDRVPFVQYSGIAAPNEEVWAEIGRDNMGLLQWTGIHSEAHPNCRMVAEDIAKGERRGTRTRLLTPAGELTEERFYTPTLGSAAIHKHFVVEPEDYRVLTAFMRDTVIAPNHEQVLAVREQLGDDGLPLVSVGRTPYQQLWVQWVSLEDLSCHLVDCPEVVHECT
;
A
#
# COMPACT_ATOMS: atom_id res chain seq x y z
N MET A 1 12.84 34.67 -13.04
CA MET A 1 11.77 33.77 -13.53
C MET A 1 10.50 34.10 -12.77
N PRO A 2 9.30 33.91 -13.35
CA PRO A 2 8.05 34.06 -12.61
C PRO A 2 7.99 33.01 -11.48
N THR A 3 7.46 33.41 -10.33
CA THR A 3 7.25 32.52 -9.18
C THR A 3 6.26 31.41 -9.57
N MET A 4 6.64 30.16 -9.34
CA MET A 4 5.80 28.98 -9.61
C MET A 4 5.10 28.50 -8.35
N THR A 5 3.91 27.90 -8.49
CA THR A 5 3.29 27.13 -7.42
C THR A 5 4.03 25.81 -7.19
N MET A 6 3.80 25.15 -6.06
CA MET A 6 4.45 23.87 -5.77
C MET A 6 4.09 22.82 -6.85
N ARG A 7 2.82 22.73 -7.22
CA ARG A 7 2.36 21.87 -8.31
C ARG A 7 3.06 22.18 -9.63
N GLN A 8 3.22 23.45 -9.99
CA GLN A 8 3.93 23.85 -11.21
C GLN A 8 5.41 23.42 -11.19
N ARG A 9 6.09 23.55 -10.04
CA ARG A 9 7.47 23.07 -9.86
C ARG A 9 7.57 21.56 -10.00
N MET A 10 6.69 20.81 -9.34
CA MET A 10 6.64 19.35 -9.41
C MET A 10 6.43 18.87 -10.85
N LEU A 11 5.45 19.46 -11.57
CA LEU A 11 5.21 19.15 -12.98
C LEU A 11 6.39 19.52 -13.87
N ALA A 12 7.03 20.67 -13.64
CA ALA A 12 8.20 21.08 -14.41
C ALA A 12 9.35 20.10 -14.21
N LEU A 13 9.62 19.65 -12.98
CA LEU A 13 10.66 18.67 -12.67
C LEU A 13 10.44 17.35 -13.41
N VAL A 14 9.25 16.73 -13.26
CA VAL A 14 8.98 15.41 -13.87
C VAL A 14 8.90 15.47 -15.41
N GLN A 15 8.63 16.64 -15.98
CA GLN A 15 8.58 16.87 -17.43
C GLN A 15 9.93 17.35 -18.01
N GLY A 16 10.97 17.52 -17.18
CA GLY A 16 12.26 18.05 -17.62
C GLY A 16 12.22 19.51 -18.07
N ARG A 17 11.21 20.28 -17.64
CA ARG A 17 11.11 21.72 -17.90
C ARG A 17 11.86 22.52 -16.85
N GLN A 18 12.25 23.74 -17.23
CA GLN A 18 12.84 24.71 -16.32
C GLN A 18 11.85 25.08 -15.20
N HIS A 19 12.37 25.25 -13.98
CA HIS A 19 11.63 25.60 -12.77
C HIS A 19 12.37 26.68 -11.98
N ASP A 20 11.66 27.43 -11.13
CA ASP A 20 12.23 28.51 -10.33
C ASP A 20 13.09 27.99 -9.15
N ARG A 21 12.74 26.82 -8.59
CA ARG A 21 13.52 26.06 -7.59
C ARG A 21 13.12 24.58 -7.54
N VAL A 22 14.02 23.73 -7.03
CA VAL A 22 13.75 22.29 -6.88
C VAL A 22 12.61 22.09 -5.87
N PRO A 23 11.52 21.38 -6.20
CA PRO A 23 10.44 21.11 -5.26
C PRO A 23 10.90 20.11 -4.20
N PHE A 24 10.68 20.43 -2.93
CA PHE A 24 10.82 19.50 -1.81
C PHE A 24 9.45 18.99 -1.42
N VAL A 25 9.28 17.66 -1.34
CA VAL A 25 7.96 17.02 -1.34
C VAL A 25 7.94 15.85 -0.38
N GLN A 26 6.88 15.75 0.42
CA GLN A 26 6.61 14.58 1.26
C GLN A 26 5.48 13.74 0.67
N TYR A 27 5.48 12.45 1.01
CA TYR A 27 4.24 11.70 0.97
C TYR A 27 3.32 12.26 2.06
N SER A 28 2.12 12.66 1.66
CA SER A 28 1.13 13.29 2.54
C SER A 28 0.95 12.51 3.85
N GLY A 29 1.18 13.20 4.97
CA GLY A 29 1.04 12.65 6.32
C GLY A 29 2.10 11.64 6.77
N ILE A 30 3.12 11.32 5.95
CA ILE A 30 4.11 10.30 6.32
C ILE A 30 5.20 10.84 7.25
N ALA A 31 5.75 12.04 6.96
CA ALA A 31 6.80 12.61 7.81
C ALA A 31 6.20 13.22 9.10
N ALA A 32 5.11 13.96 8.93
CA ALA A 32 4.26 14.51 10.00
C ALA A 32 2.91 14.94 9.38
N PRO A 33 1.91 15.32 10.18
CA PRO A 33 0.69 15.93 9.66
C PRO A 33 1.01 17.14 8.77
N ASN A 34 0.37 17.23 7.60
CA ASN A 34 0.71 18.22 6.58
C ASN A 34 0.67 19.66 7.12
N GLU A 35 -0.35 19.98 7.91
CA GLU A 35 -0.54 21.32 8.50
C GLU A 35 0.56 21.68 9.51
N GLU A 36 1.11 20.71 10.26
CA GLU A 36 2.23 20.96 11.19
C GLU A 36 3.51 21.29 10.42
N VAL A 37 3.78 20.53 9.34
CA VAL A 37 4.92 20.80 8.46
C VAL A 37 4.79 22.17 7.81
N TRP A 38 3.60 22.50 7.30
CA TRP A 38 3.35 23.81 6.69
C TRP A 38 3.38 24.97 7.69
N ALA A 39 2.99 24.75 8.95
CA ALA A 39 3.11 25.77 9.99
C ALA A 39 4.58 26.11 10.28
N GLU A 40 5.49 25.13 10.21
CA GLU A 40 6.91 25.31 10.50
C GLU A 40 7.68 25.90 9.30
N ILE A 41 7.51 25.32 8.10
CA ILE A 41 8.33 25.69 6.94
C ILE A 41 7.56 26.40 5.83
N GLY A 42 6.24 26.56 5.94
CA GLY A 42 5.40 27.23 4.95
C GLY A 42 4.96 26.34 3.79
N ARG A 43 3.74 26.57 3.29
CA ARG A 43 3.13 25.82 2.17
C ARG A 43 3.99 25.83 0.90
N ASP A 44 4.62 26.96 0.62
CA ASP A 44 5.47 27.08 -0.56
C ASP A 44 6.72 26.17 -0.51
N ASN A 45 7.20 25.78 0.68
CA ASN A 45 8.46 25.04 0.84
C ASN A 45 8.28 23.52 0.99
N MET A 46 7.04 23.02 1.12
CA MET A 46 6.75 21.59 1.20
C MET A 46 5.56 21.22 0.33
N GLY A 47 5.81 20.48 -0.74
CA GLY A 47 4.77 19.88 -1.56
C GLY A 47 4.26 18.56 -1.04
N LEU A 48 3.12 18.14 -1.57
CA LEU A 48 2.48 16.87 -1.21
C LEU A 48 2.39 15.92 -2.41
N LEU A 49 2.77 14.67 -2.18
CA LEU A 49 2.36 13.52 -2.99
C LEU A 49 1.32 12.72 -2.20
N GLN A 50 0.09 12.67 -2.69
CA GLN A 50 -0.99 11.90 -2.07
C GLN A 50 -1.16 10.57 -2.78
N TRP A 51 -0.90 9.46 -2.09
CA TRP A 51 -1.20 8.12 -2.60
C TRP A 51 -2.67 8.02 -3.00
N THR A 52 -2.93 7.64 -4.25
CA THR A 52 -4.27 7.58 -4.82
C THR A 52 -4.43 6.32 -5.67
N GLY A 53 -5.52 5.58 -5.48
CA GLY A 53 -5.91 4.48 -6.35
C GLY A 53 -6.64 4.99 -7.59
N ILE A 54 -6.47 4.31 -8.72
CA ILE A 54 -7.23 4.55 -9.96
C ILE A 54 -8.32 3.50 -10.20
N HIS A 55 -8.33 2.47 -9.37
CA HIS A 55 -9.26 1.36 -9.41
C HIS A 55 -9.69 1.01 -7.98
N SER A 56 -10.85 0.37 -7.87
CA SER A 56 -11.33 -0.24 -6.65
C SER A 56 -11.31 -1.75 -6.78
N GLU A 57 -11.09 -2.43 -5.66
CA GLU A 57 -11.08 -3.89 -5.57
C GLU A 57 -12.23 -4.31 -4.66
N ALA A 58 -12.98 -5.32 -5.09
CA ALA A 58 -14.04 -5.93 -4.30
C ALA A 58 -13.88 -7.45 -4.30
N HIS A 59 -14.25 -8.09 -3.20
CA HIS A 59 -14.23 -9.55 -3.05
C HIS A 59 -15.63 -9.99 -2.55
N PRO A 60 -16.60 -10.20 -3.45
CA PRO A 60 -18.01 -10.40 -3.08
C PRO A 60 -18.27 -11.59 -2.15
N ASN A 61 -17.45 -12.63 -2.21
CA ASN A 61 -17.59 -13.86 -1.44
C ASN A 61 -16.53 -14.03 -0.36
N CYS A 62 -15.62 -13.07 -0.22
CA CYS A 62 -14.55 -13.12 0.78
C CYS A 62 -14.67 -11.97 1.77
N ARG A 63 -14.10 -12.16 2.97
CA ARG A 63 -14.09 -11.13 4.00
C ARG A 63 -12.81 -11.17 4.80
N MET A 64 -12.22 -10.01 5.05
CA MET A 64 -11.18 -9.85 6.07
C MET A 64 -11.79 -9.36 7.38
N VAL A 65 -11.39 -9.99 8.48
CA VAL A 65 -11.78 -9.61 9.84
C VAL A 65 -10.52 -9.41 10.65
N ALA A 66 -10.37 -8.24 11.27
CA ALA A 66 -9.23 -7.92 12.11
C ALA A 66 -9.65 -7.80 13.58
N GLU A 67 -8.81 -8.31 14.47
CA GLU A 67 -8.92 -8.14 15.92
C GLU A 67 -7.58 -7.72 16.52
N ASP A 68 -7.64 -6.93 17.59
CA ASP A 68 -6.45 -6.55 18.34
C ASP A 68 -5.95 -7.72 19.18
N ILE A 69 -4.63 -7.97 19.12
CA ILE A 69 -3.97 -9.01 19.91
C ILE A 69 -2.75 -8.43 20.64
N ALA A 70 -2.25 -9.16 21.63
CA ALA A 70 -1.02 -8.82 22.33
C ALA A 70 -0.13 -10.05 22.52
N LYS A 71 1.19 -9.85 22.41
CA LYS A 71 2.21 -10.87 22.69
C LYS A 71 3.22 -10.26 23.66
N GLY A 72 3.02 -10.51 24.95
CA GLY A 72 3.69 -9.77 26.01
C GLY A 72 3.30 -8.28 25.96
N GLU A 73 4.28 -7.39 25.94
CA GLU A 73 4.08 -5.93 25.84
C GLU A 73 3.82 -5.44 24.41
N ARG A 74 3.98 -6.31 23.40
CA ARG A 74 3.80 -5.93 22.00
C ARG A 74 2.34 -6.03 21.62
N ARG A 75 1.73 -4.88 21.30
CA ARG A 75 0.43 -4.81 20.63
C ARG A 75 0.56 -5.28 19.19
N GLY A 76 -0.52 -5.86 18.67
CA GLY A 76 -0.57 -6.35 17.31
C GLY A 76 -2.01 -6.48 16.81
N THR A 77 -2.13 -6.95 15.58
CA THR A 77 -3.41 -7.21 14.92
C THR A 77 -3.36 -8.61 14.34
N ARG A 78 -4.42 -9.38 14.56
CA ARG A 78 -4.66 -10.63 13.86
C ARG A 78 -5.71 -10.38 12.79
N THR A 79 -5.38 -10.71 11.56
CA THR A 79 -6.31 -10.61 10.43
C THR A 79 -6.65 -12.01 9.95
N ARG A 80 -7.95 -12.31 9.85
CA ARG A 80 -8.48 -13.55 9.29
C ARG A 80 -9.08 -13.26 7.93
N LEU A 81 -8.59 -13.94 6.89
CA LEU A 81 -9.15 -13.92 5.54
C LEU A 81 -10.10 -15.11 5.40
N LEU A 82 -11.40 -14.83 5.31
CA LEU A 82 -12.46 -15.81 5.15
C LEU A 82 -12.82 -15.92 3.67
N THR A 83 -12.80 -17.14 3.14
CA THR A 83 -13.18 -17.44 1.75
C THR A 83 -14.08 -18.69 1.70
N PRO A 84 -14.75 -18.97 0.58
CA PRO A 84 -15.47 -20.23 0.40
C PRO A 84 -14.57 -21.47 0.44
N ALA A 85 -13.28 -21.32 0.16
CA ALA A 85 -12.32 -22.44 0.18
C ALA A 85 -11.75 -22.71 1.58
N GLY A 86 -11.87 -21.77 2.52
CA GLY A 86 -11.28 -21.89 3.85
C GLY A 86 -10.86 -20.54 4.41
N GLU A 87 -9.96 -20.56 5.37
CA GLU A 87 -9.52 -19.38 6.11
C GLU A 87 -8.01 -19.31 6.23
N LEU A 88 -7.44 -18.12 6.06
CA LEU A 88 -6.04 -17.82 6.38
C LEU A 88 -5.95 -16.82 7.54
N THR A 89 -4.84 -16.86 8.28
CA THR A 89 -4.60 -15.94 9.40
C THR A 89 -3.21 -15.31 9.30
N GLU A 90 -3.17 -13.98 9.32
CA GLU A 90 -1.96 -13.18 9.45
C GLU A 90 -1.89 -12.56 10.85
N GLU A 91 -0.68 -12.45 11.39
CA GLU A 91 -0.42 -11.70 12.63
C GLU A 91 0.65 -10.64 12.38
N ARG A 92 0.35 -9.39 12.77
CA ARG A 92 1.30 -8.28 12.74
C ARG A 92 1.50 -7.72 14.14
N PHE A 93 2.73 -7.35 14.48
CA PHE A 93 3.05 -6.72 15.77
C PHE A 93 3.80 -5.41 15.58
N TYR A 94 3.46 -4.41 16.40
CA TYR A 94 4.14 -3.12 16.39
C TYR A 94 5.56 -3.23 16.91
N THR A 95 6.48 -2.64 16.16
CA THR A 95 7.86 -2.45 16.58
C THR A 95 7.96 -1.19 17.46
N PRO A 96 8.49 -1.28 18.70
CA PRO A 96 8.55 -0.13 19.60
C PRO A 96 9.36 1.06 19.06
N THR A 97 10.34 0.80 18.21
CA THR A 97 11.29 1.80 17.71
C THR A 97 10.77 2.61 16.52
N LEU A 98 9.94 2.01 15.65
CA LEU A 98 9.52 2.63 14.39
C LEU A 98 8.02 2.98 14.39
N GLY A 99 7.25 2.54 15.38
CA GLY A 99 5.80 2.74 15.40
C GLY A 99 5.05 1.99 14.30
N SER A 100 5.75 1.22 13.46
CA SER A 100 5.18 0.41 12.38
C SER A 100 5.01 -1.05 12.80
N ALA A 101 3.97 -1.70 12.27
CA ALA A 101 3.75 -3.12 12.44
C ALA A 101 4.54 -3.95 11.42
N ALA A 102 5.14 -5.05 11.87
CA ALA A 102 5.79 -6.04 11.03
C ALA A 102 4.99 -7.35 11.04
N ILE A 103 4.97 -8.06 9.90
CA ILE A 103 4.33 -9.37 9.80
C ILE A 103 5.16 -10.38 10.60
N HIS A 104 4.51 -11.04 11.55
CA HIS A 104 5.09 -12.11 12.36
C HIS A 104 4.65 -13.49 11.88
N LYS A 105 3.43 -13.60 11.37
CA LYS A 105 2.91 -14.77 10.66
C LYS A 105 2.23 -14.29 9.39
N HIS A 106 2.64 -14.81 8.24
CA HIS A 106 2.00 -14.56 6.95
C HIS A 106 0.73 -15.39 6.78
N PHE A 107 -0.11 -15.03 5.81
CA PHE A 107 -1.36 -15.75 5.55
C PHE A 107 -1.13 -17.19 5.09
N VAL A 108 -0.18 -17.39 4.18
CA VAL A 108 0.23 -18.68 3.63
C VAL A 108 1.49 -19.12 4.37
N VAL A 109 1.47 -20.30 4.97
CA VAL A 109 2.62 -20.91 5.64
C VAL A 109 2.92 -22.28 5.02
N GLU A 110 1.88 -23.01 4.58
CA GLU A 110 2.01 -24.34 3.96
C GLU A 110 1.43 -24.34 2.54
N PRO A 111 1.84 -25.26 1.64
CA PRO A 111 1.33 -25.35 0.28
C PRO A 111 -0.21 -25.43 0.16
N GLU A 112 -0.88 -26.03 1.14
CA GLU A 112 -2.33 -26.18 1.19
C GLU A 112 -3.07 -24.84 1.33
N ASP A 113 -2.41 -23.85 1.94
CA ASP A 113 -2.97 -22.51 2.16
C ASP A 113 -3.20 -21.76 0.83
N TYR A 114 -2.43 -22.07 -0.21
CA TYR A 114 -2.60 -21.45 -1.53
C TYR A 114 -4.01 -21.66 -2.08
N ARG A 115 -4.68 -22.79 -1.78
CA ARG A 115 -6.06 -23.01 -2.22
C ARG A 115 -7.01 -21.91 -1.72
N VAL A 116 -6.78 -21.40 -0.51
CA VAL A 116 -7.57 -20.31 0.09
C VAL A 116 -7.20 -18.97 -0.54
N LEU A 117 -5.89 -18.73 -0.76
CA LEU A 117 -5.41 -17.52 -1.43
C LEU A 117 -5.92 -17.42 -2.89
N THR A 118 -5.84 -18.51 -3.65
CA THR A 118 -6.36 -18.59 -5.03
C THR A 118 -7.86 -18.28 -5.07
N ALA A 119 -8.64 -18.81 -4.12
CA ALA A 119 -10.07 -18.52 -4.04
C ALA A 119 -10.33 -17.02 -3.81
N PHE A 120 -9.55 -16.38 -2.95
CA PHE A 120 -9.61 -14.93 -2.73
C PHE A 120 -9.24 -14.13 -3.99
N MET A 121 -8.14 -14.49 -4.65
CA MET A 121 -7.70 -13.83 -5.88
C MET A 121 -8.75 -13.94 -6.99
N ARG A 122 -9.35 -15.13 -7.18
CA ARG A 122 -10.41 -15.37 -8.17
C ARG A 122 -11.71 -14.62 -7.89
N ASP A 123 -11.97 -14.29 -6.64
CA ASP A 123 -13.14 -13.50 -6.23
C ASP A 123 -12.93 -11.99 -6.45
N THR A 124 -11.73 -11.56 -6.85
CA THR A 124 -11.40 -10.14 -7.04
C THR A 124 -12.11 -9.55 -8.25
N VAL A 125 -12.89 -8.49 -8.01
CA VAL A 125 -13.50 -7.65 -9.04
C VAL A 125 -12.82 -6.29 -9.02
N ILE A 126 -12.17 -5.94 -10.13
CA ILE A 126 -11.52 -4.64 -10.33
C ILE A 126 -12.46 -3.73 -11.13
N ALA A 127 -12.76 -2.56 -10.59
CA ALA A 127 -13.55 -1.54 -11.28
C ALA A 127 -12.77 -0.22 -11.39
N PRO A 128 -12.90 0.54 -12.50
CA PRO A 128 -12.32 1.88 -12.60
C PRO A 128 -12.83 2.81 -11.50
N ASN A 129 -11.93 3.62 -10.93
CA ASN A 129 -12.26 4.62 -9.92
C ASN A 129 -11.48 5.92 -10.18
N HIS A 130 -11.68 6.50 -11.36
CA HIS A 130 -10.95 7.72 -11.77
C HIS A 130 -11.38 8.97 -10.99
N GLU A 131 -12.60 8.97 -10.45
CA GLU A 131 -13.16 10.07 -9.67
C GLU A 131 -12.30 10.39 -8.44
N GLN A 132 -11.71 9.37 -7.82
CA GLN A 132 -10.81 9.54 -6.68
C GLN A 132 -9.57 10.38 -7.03
N VAL A 133 -8.95 10.13 -8.19
CA VAL A 133 -7.78 10.91 -8.64
C VAL A 133 -8.16 12.36 -8.92
N LEU A 134 -9.33 12.59 -9.50
CA LEU A 134 -9.81 13.94 -9.78
C LEU A 134 -10.09 14.71 -8.48
N ALA A 135 -10.75 14.07 -7.52
CA ALA A 135 -11.04 14.64 -6.22
C ALA A 135 -9.76 14.97 -5.43
N VAL A 136 -8.79 14.05 -5.39
CA VAL A 136 -7.49 14.31 -4.74
C VAL A 136 -6.74 15.44 -5.43
N ARG A 137 -6.74 15.48 -6.76
CA ARG A 137 -6.10 16.57 -7.52
C ARG A 137 -6.73 17.92 -7.20
N GLU A 138 -8.06 17.98 -7.06
CA GLU A 138 -8.77 19.19 -6.68
C GLU A 138 -8.45 19.61 -5.24
N GLN A 139 -8.48 18.66 -4.29
CA GLN A 139 -8.15 18.89 -2.89
C GLN A 139 -6.72 19.43 -2.70
N LEU A 140 -5.75 18.90 -3.47
CA LEU A 140 -4.36 19.34 -3.41
C LEU A 140 -4.14 20.72 -4.04
N GLY A 141 -5.01 21.15 -4.97
CA GLY A 141 -4.89 22.45 -5.64
C GLY A 141 -3.50 22.71 -6.21
N ASP A 142 -2.83 23.71 -5.65
CA ASP A 142 -1.47 24.13 -6.03
C ASP A 142 -0.36 23.55 -5.14
N ASP A 143 -0.74 22.82 -4.09
CA ASP A 143 0.18 22.32 -3.06
C ASP A 143 0.82 20.97 -3.43
N GLY A 144 0.31 20.26 -4.45
CA GLY A 144 0.79 18.91 -4.72
C GLY A 144 0.27 18.21 -5.97
N LEU A 145 0.56 16.91 -6.05
CA LEU A 145 0.08 16.00 -7.09
C LEU A 145 -0.45 14.69 -6.48
N PRO A 146 -1.49 14.08 -7.07
CA PRO A 146 -1.81 12.69 -6.76
C PRO A 146 -0.67 11.78 -7.23
N LEU A 147 -0.28 10.84 -6.38
CA LEU A 147 0.63 9.76 -6.69
C LEU A 147 -0.19 8.49 -6.94
N VAL A 148 -0.39 8.17 -8.21
CA VAL A 148 -1.14 6.96 -8.60
C VAL A 148 -0.35 5.72 -8.20
N SER A 149 -0.99 4.83 -7.45
CA SER A 149 -0.48 3.50 -7.15
C SER A 149 -1.26 2.44 -7.91
N VAL A 150 -0.55 1.54 -8.59
CA VAL A 150 -1.13 0.38 -9.31
C VAL A 150 -0.86 -0.94 -8.57
N GLY A 151 -0.39 -0.86 -7.32
CA GLY A 151 -0.05 -2.03 -6.53
C GLY A 151 1.27 -2.70 -6.95
N ARG A 152 1.57 -3.82 -6.28
CA ARG A 152 2.73 -4.66 -6.55
C ARG A 152 2.39 -5.70 -7.60
N THR A 153 3.39 -6.13 -8.37
CA THR A 153 3.26 -7.31 -9.24
C THR A 153 2.85 -8.54 -8.42
N PRO A 154 2.15 -9.54 -9.00
CA PRO A 154 1.72 -10.73 -8.27
C PRO A 154 2.85 -11.41 -7.49
N TYR A 155 4.00 -11.62 -8.14
CA TYR A 155 5.20 -12.17 -7.49
C TYR A 155 5.67 -11.32 -6.30
N GLN A 156 5.70 -9.99 -6.45
CA GLN A 156 6.04 -9.09 -5.34
C GLN A 156 5.01 -9.15 -4.20
N GLN A 157 3.73 -9.38 -4.50
CA GLN A 157 2.74 -9.55 -3.45
C GLN A 157 2.98 -10.83 -2.65
N LEU A 158 3.37 -11.92 -3.31
CA LEU A 158 3.60 -13.20 -2.63
C LEU A 158 4.66 -13.09 -1.52
N TRP A 159 5.85 -12.59 -1.81
CA TRP A 159 6.92 -12.54 -0.80
C TRP A 159 6.82 -11.35 0.17
N VAL A 160 6.11 -10.27 -0.19
CA VAL A 160 5.94 -9.10 0.69
C VAL A 160 4.72 -9.21 1.61
N GLN A 161 3.64 -9.86 1.15
CA GLN A 161 2.33 -9.80 1.81
C GLN A 161 1.77 -11.17 2.18
N TRP A 162 1.92 -12.18 1.31
CA TRP A 162 1.11 -13.40 1.45
C TRP A 162 1.83 -14.58 2.10
N VAL A 163 3.10 -14.82 1.80
CA VAL A 163 3.78 -16.12 2.08
C VAL A 163 5.01 -15.99 2.98
N SER A 164 5.73 -14.86 2.94
CA SER A 164 7.14 -14.71 3.34
C SER A 164 8.12 -15.06 2.22
N LEU A 165 9.32 -14.47 2.25
CA LEU A 165 10.37 -14.74 1.26
C LEU A 165 10.97 -16.14 1.45
N GLU A 166 11.10 -16.59 2.69
CA GLU A 166 11.68 -17.90 3.03
C GLU A 166 10.77 -19.02 2.53
N ASP A 167 9.50 -19.02 2.95
CA ASP A 167 8.55 -20.06 2.57
C ASP A 167 8.26 -20.03 1.06
N LEU A 168 8.13 -18.84 0.45
CA LEU A 168 7.95 -18.74 -1.00
C LEU A 168 9.13 -19.38 -1.76
N SER A 169 10.36 -19.21 -1.26
CA SER A 169 11.54 -19.79 -1.90
C SER A 169 11.50 -21.33 -1.85
N CYS A 170 11.05 -21.91 -0.73
CA CYS A 170 10.85 -23.36 -0.60
C CYS A 170 9.70 -23.83 -1.51
N HIS A 171 8.55 -23.15 -1.49
CA HIS A 171 7.37 -23.52 -2.27
C HIS A 171 7.61 -23.46 -3.79
N LEU A 172 8.42 -22.50 -4.26
CA LEU A 172 8.83 -22.43 -5.68
C LEU A 172 9.64 -23.65 -6.13
N VAL A 173 10.29 -24.37 -5.21
CA VAL A 173 11.03 -25.61 -5.51
C VAL A 173 10.12 -26.82 -5.34
N ASP A 174 9.37 -26.89 -4.24
CA ASP A 174 8.65 -28.09 -3.85
C ASP A 174 7.27 -28.22 -4.54
N CYS A 175 6.61 -27.09 -4.81
CA CYS A 175 5.26 -27.05 -5.40
C CYS A 175 5.06 -25.89 -6.41
N PRO A 176 5.94 -25.76 -7.43
CA PRO A 176 5.93 -24.62 -8.36
C PRO A 176 4.60 -24.40 -9.08
N GLU A 177 3.89 -25.47 -9.44
CA GLU A 177 2.59 -25.37 -10.13
C GLU A 177 1.52 -24.70 -9.27
N VAL A 178 1.54 -24.94 -7.95
CA VAL A 178 0.60 -24.33 -7.00
C VAL A 178 0.93 -22.85 -6.81
N VAL A 179 2.22 -22.52 -6.71
CA VAL A 179 2.66 -21.12 -6.61
C VAL A 179 2.31 -20.34 -7.88
N HIS A 180 2.46 -20.95 -9.05
CA HIS A 180 2.21 -20.30 -10.34
C HIS A 180 0.74 -19.94 -10.54
N GLU A 181 -0.20 -20.66 -9.91
CA GLU A 181 -1.63 -20.31 -9.94
C GLU A 181 -1.93 -18.94 -9.31
N CYS A 182 -1.01 -18.43 -8.48
CA CYS A 182 -1.12 -17.15 -7.77
C CYS A 182 -0.20 -16.04 -8.31
N THR A 183 0.49 -16.25 -9.45
CA THR A 183 1.40 -15.27 -10.08
C THR A 183 0.93 -14.84 -11.45
#